data_AF-A0A354DHB9-F1
#
_entry.id   AF-A0A354DHB9-F1
#
_cell.length_a   1.000
_cell.length_b   1.000
_cell.length_c   1.000
_cell.angle_alpha   90.00
_cell.angle_beta   90.00
_cell.angle_gamma   90.00
#
_symmetry.space_group_name_H-M   'P 1'
#
loop_
_entity.id
_entity.type
_entity.pdbx_description
1 polymer ?
#
loop_
_entity_poly.entity_id
_entity_poly.type
_entity_poly.pdbx_seq_one_letter_code
_entity_poly.pdbx_strand_id
1 'polypeptide(L)'
;MLLAIAEGIGVWRKDPHYILLAKRWSRGLAIIVSIEVITGTIISLSLSFLWPNFMRVAGHAISLPLFWYTFAFFVEAFFLAIYIYSWDYLKPTRHWLLTLPILIGGCLTGVFFTIINAFMNTPGGITPWEVLFNDAMPSMVFHVLSSTYLSSAFLLAAITAYLILRGKNHTYYKKGLRICVITGLFFSIINGISGAKSVQFMEQFQPGKLSDSSLLMQTFYYFMIGSGIYIIILSGLYLIFKNKK
;
A
#
# COMPACT_ATOMS: atom_id res chain seq x y z
N MET A 1 1.19 -3.63 7.48
CA MET A 1 1.21 -5.09 7.81
C MET A 1 2.57 -5.56 8.34
N LEU A 2 3.65 -5.47 7.56
CA LEU A 2 4.98 -5.97 7.96
C LEU A 2 5.48 -5.38 9.30
N LEU A 3 5.16 -4.10 9.55
CA LEU A 3 5.39 -3.43 10.83
C LEU A 3 4.72 -4.17 12.01
N ALA A 4 3.42 -4.45 11.90
CA ALA A 4 2.63 -5.15 12.91
C ALA A 4 3.14 -6.58 13.15
N ILE A 5 3.54 -7.28 12.08
CA ILE A 5 4.13 -8.63 12.18
C ILE A 5 5.46 -8.59 12.92
N ALA A 6 6.37 -7.67 12.52
CA ALA A 6 7.67 -7.54 13.13
C ALA A 6 7.56 -7.24 14.63
N GLU A 7 6.78 -6.24 15.00
CA GLU A 7 6.61 -5.89 16.40
C GLU A 7 5.88 -6.98 17.19
N GLY A 8 4.85 -7.61 16.63
CA GLY A 8 4.12 -8.70 17.30
C GLY A 8 5.03 -9.87 17.63
N ILE A 9 5.90 -10.27 16.69
CA ILE A 9 6.93 -11.29 16.95
C ILE A 9 7.92 -10.80 18.01
N GLY A 10 8.33 -9.53 17.97
CA GLY A 10 9.25 -8.95 18.95
C GLY A 10 8.70 -8.94 20.38
N VAL A 11 7.42 -8.58 20.54
CA VAL A 11 6.71 -8.58 21.83
C VAL A 11 6.51 -10.01 22.33
N TRP A 12 6.06 -10.93 21.47
CA TRP A 12 5.79 -12.31 21.85
C TRP A 12 7.07 -13.09 22.20
N ARG A 13 8.13 -12.94 21.40
CA ARG A 13 9.43 -13.62 21.63
C ARG A 13 10.37 -12.87 22.56
N LYS A 14 9.99 -11.67 23.02
CA LYS A 14 10.84 -10.74 23.79
C LYS A 14 12.20 -10.50 23.13
N ASP A 15 12.20 -10.41 21.80
CA ASP A 15 13.43 -10.30 21.01
C ASP A 15 13.64 -8.85 20.55
N PRO A 16 14.67 -8.15 21.08
CA PRO A 16 14.88 -6.73 20.84
C PRO A 16 15.19 -6.41 19.37
N HIS A 17 15.66 -7.38 18.58
CA HIS A 17 15.97 -7.16 17.17
C HIS A 17 14.73 -6.93 16.32
N TYR A 18 13.62 -7.59 16.64
CA TYR A 18 12.35 -7.40 15.93
C TYR A 18 11.68 -6.08 16.31
N ILE A 19 11.83 -5.65 17.56
CA ILE A 19 11.38 -4.32 18.02
C ILE A 19 12.17 -3.22 17.31
N LEU A 20 13.50 -3.36 17.24
CA LEU A 20 14.35 -2.42 16.51
C LEU A 20 13.98 -2.35 15.02
N LEU A 21 13.55 -3.47 14.44
CA LEU A 21 13.13 -3.56 13.06
C LEU A 21 11.83 -2.83 12.81
N ALA A 22 10.84 -3.00 13.69
CA ALA A 22 9.62 -2.22 13.67
C ALA A 22 9.90 -0.70 13.80
N LYS A 23 10.74 -0.30 14.77
CA LYS A 23 11.13 1.11 14.97
C LYS A 23 11.83 1.74 13.75
N ARG A 24 12.63 0.97 13.01
CA ARG A 24 13.29 1.46 11.78
C ARG A 24 12.33 1.51 10.60
N TRP A 25 11.49 0.50 10.44
CA TRP A 25 10.50 0.45 9.38
C TRP A 25 9.45 1.54 9.52
N SER A 26 9.03 1.88 10.74
CA SER A 26 8.05 2.96 10.97
C SER A 26 8.56 4.34 10.54
N ARG A 27 9.86 4.61 10.69
CA ARG A 27 10.47 5.84 10.14
C ARG A 27 10.37 5.88 8.62
N GLY A 28 10.55 4.75 7.94
CA GLY A 28 10.37 4.64 6.49
C GLY A 28 8.94 4.81 6.07
N LEU A 29 8.02 4.18 6.81
CA LEU A 29 6.60 4.31 6.56
C LEU A 29 6.14 5.77 6.71
N ALA A 30 6.64 6.52 7.69
CA ALA A 30 6.31 7.93 7.84
C ALA A 30 6.71 8.79 6.64
N ILE A 31 7.87 8.53 6.04
CA ILE A 31 8.30 9.23 4.82
C ILE A 31 7.35 8.91 3.66
N ILE A 32 7.01 7.63 3.48
CA ILE A 32 6.09 7.19 2.42
C ILE A 32 4.72 7.83 2.59
N VAL A 33 4.15 7.78 3.80
CA VAL A 33 2.85 8.39 4.11
C VAL A 33 2.88 9.90 3.87
N SER A 34 3.95 10.60 4.23
CA SER A 34 4.08 12.04 3.93
C SER A 34 4.08 12.33 2.42
N ILE A 35 4.76 11.50 1.62
CA ILE A 35 4.75 11.63 0.16
C ILE A 35 3.36 11.32 -0.39
N GLU A 36 2.65 10.36 0.19
CA GLU A 36 1.28 10.01 -0.16
C GLU A 36 0.31 11.18 0.07
N VAL A 37 0.40 11.90 1.20
CA VAL A 37 -0.39 13.13 1.45
C VAL A 37 -0.21 14.11 0.28
N ILE A 38 1.05 14.41 -0.05
CA ILE A 38 1.40 15.44 -1.04
C ILE A 38 0.90 15.02 -2.42
N THR A 39 1.21 13.77 -2.81
CA THR A 39 0.83 13.23 -4.12
C THR A 39 -0.69 13.14 -4.26
N GLY A 40 -1.39 12.66 -3.23
CA GLY A 40 -2.85 12.55 -3.22
C GLY A 40 -3.53 13.91 -3.33
N THR A 41 -2.98 14.94 -2.68
CA THR A 41 -3.47 16.32 -2.80
C THR A 41 -3.32 16.83 -4.23
N ILE A 42 -2.15 16.61 -4.85
CA ILE A 42 -1.90 17.00 -6.24
C ILE A 42 -2.90 16.30 -7.18
N ILE A 43 -3.05 14.98 -7.08
CA ILE A 43 -3.97 14.22 -7.95
C ILE A 43 -5.42 14.71 -7.78
N SER A 44 -5.86 14.99 -6.55
CA SER A 44 -7.22 15.45 -6.27
C SER A 44 -7.52 16.82 -6.89
N LEU A 45 -6.55 17.74 -6.82
CA LEU A 45 -6.64 19.05 -7.47
C LEU A 45 -6.58 18.91 -8.99
N SER A 46 -5.64 18.10 -9.51
CA SER A 46 -5.51 17.83 -10.94
C SER A 46 -6.78 17.26 -11.54
N LEU A 47 -7.47 16.34 -10.84
CA LEU A 47 -8.73 15.76 -11.30
C LEU A 47 -9.82 16.83 -11.48
N SER A 48 -9.88 17.80 -10.55
CA SER A 48 -10.87 18.88 -10.58
C SER A 48 -10.57 19.92 -11.66
N PHE A 49 -9.30 20.27 -11.89
CA PHE A 49 -8.92 21.29 -12.86
C PHE A 49 -8.84 20.78 -14.30
N LEU A 50 -8.30 19.58 -14.51
CA LEU A 50 -8.05 19.03 -15.85
C LEU A 50 -9.28 18.29 -16.42
N TRP A 51 -10.14 17.73 -15.55
CA TRP A 51 -11.35 17.00 -15.98
C TRP A 51 -12.64 17.52 -15.32
N PRO A 52 -13.00 18.80 -15.50
CA PRO A 52 -14.19 19.39 -14.87
C PRO A 52 -15.49 18.74 -15.34
N ASN A 53 -15.57 18.35 -16.62
CA ASN A 53 -16.74 17.66 -17.17
C ASN A 53 -16.95 16.28 -16.54
N PHE A 54 -15.88 15.55 -16.25
CA PHE A 54 -15.94 14.27 -15.55
C PHE A 54 -16.45 14.47 -14.13
N MET A 55 -15.87 15.44 -13.40
CA MET A 55 -16.28 15.73 -12.03
C MET A 55 -17.74 16.21 -11.93
N ARG A 56 -18.27 16.90 -12.94
CA ARG A 56 -19.69 17.29 -12.99
C ARG A 56 -20.63 16.08 -13.05
N VAL A 57 -20.22 14.99 -13.69
CA VAL A 57 -21.06 13.80 -13.91
C VAL A 57 -20.80 12.74 -12.84
N ALA A 58 -19.53 12.40 -12.62
CA ALA A 58 -19.10 11.33 -11.73
C ALA A 58 -18.87 11.79 -10.29
N GLY A 59 -18.68 13.10 -10.05
CA GLY A 59 -18.27 13.64 -8.76
C GLY A 59 -19.21 13.28 -7.61
N HIS A 60 -20.53 13.36 -7.84
CA HIS A 60 -21.51 12.95 -6.84
C HIS A 60 -21.37 11.45 -6.51
N ALA A 61 -21.21 10.60 -7.52
CA ALA A 61 -21.13 9.16 -7.37
C ALA A 61 -19.84 8.70 -6.65
N ILE A 62 -18.69 9.34 -6.93
CA ILE A 62 -17.39 9.00 -6.29
C ILE A 62 -17.18 9.66 -4.92
N SER A 63 -18.02 10.62 -4.54
CA SER A 63 -17.84 11.43 -3.32
C SER A 63 -17.75 10.59 -2.03
N LEU A 64 -18.59 9.56 -1.90
CA LEU A 64 -18.63 8.70 -0.71
C LEU A 64 -17.39 7.79 -0.60
N PRO A 65 -16.98 7.03 -1.63
CA PRO A 65 -15.69 6.33 -1.61
C PRO A 65 -14.51 7.28 -1.34
N LEU A 66 -14.50 8.48 -1.95
CA LEU A 66 -13.42 9.45 -1.77
C LEU A 66 -13.33 9.99 -0.34
N PHE A 67 -14.48 10.22 0.30
CA PHE A 67 -14.54 10.58 1.71
C PHE A 67 -13.94 9.48 2.60
N TRP A 68 -14.37 8.24 2.41
CA TRP A 68 -13.88 7.11 3.21
C TRP A 68 -12.41 6.80 2.98
N TYR A 69 -11.91 6.95 1.75
CA TYR A 69 -10.49 6.93 1.42
C TYR A 69 -9.71 7.95 2.28
N THR A 70 -10.15 9.20 2.28
CA THR A 70 -9.47 10.29 2.99
C THR A 70 -9.53 10.11 4.50
N PHE A 71 -10.67 9.62 5.01
CA PHE A 71 -10.86 9.32 6.43
C PHE A 71 -9.96 8.16 6.90
N ALA A 72 -9.92 7.06 6.14
CA ALA A 72 -9.06 5.91 6.45
C ALA A 72 -7.57 6.31 6.46
N PHE A 73 -7.17 7.11 5.49
CA PHE A 73 -5.83 7.67 5.40
C PHE A 73 -5.50 8.55 6.61
N PHE A 74 -6.42 9.41 7.04
CA PHE A 74 -6.23 10.23 8.24
C PHE A 74 -6.07 9.36 9.50
N VAL A 75 -6.88 8.30 9.64
CA VAL A 75 -6.75 7.33 10.75
C VAL A 75 -5.36 6.68 10.73
N GLU A 76 -4.89 6.21 9.58
CA GLU A 76 -3.54 5.65 9.45
C GLU A 76 -2.46 6.66 9.87
N ALA A 77 -2.49 7.87 9.32
CA ALA A 77 -1.50 8.90 9.60
C ALA A 77 -1.50 9.34 11.07
N PHE A 78 -2.69 9.50 11.66
CA PHE A 78 -2.86 9.87 13.07
C PHE A 78 -2.27 8.82 14.00
N PHE A 79 -2.63 7.54 13.81
CA PHE A 79 -2.11 6.47 14.65
C PHE A 79 -0.63 6.19 14.39
N LEU A 80 -0.13 6.39 13.16
CA LEU A 80 1.29 6.29 12.85
C LEU A 80 2.11 7.37 13.56
N ALA A 81 1.59 8.59 13.65
CA ALA A 81 2.23 9.65 14.43
C ALA A 81 2.32 9.24 15.91
N ILE A 82 1.21 8.80 16.52
CA ILE A 82 1.22 8.31 17.91
C ILE A 82 2.21 7.16 18.08
N TYR A 83 2.21 6.19 17.17
CA TYR A 83 3.15 5.06 17.18
C TYR A 83 4.61 5.50 17.19
N ILE A 84 4.98 6.51 16.41
CA ILE A 84 6.37 6.99 16.34
C ILE A 84 6.78 7.74 17.61
N TYR A 85 5.88 8.48 18.24
CA TYR A 85 6.20 9.26 19.43
C TYR A 85 6.01 8.51 20.75
N SER A 86 5.34 7.35 20.74
CA SER A 86 4.97 6.62 21.95
C SER A 86 5.92 5.48 22.36
N TRP A 87 7.04 5.28 21.64
CA TRP A 87 8.00 4.20 21.90
C TRP A 87 8.49 4.13 23.34
N ASP A 88 8.75 5.28 23.97
CA ASP A 88 9.30 5.36 25.33
C ASP A 88 8.22 5.55 26.41
N TYR A 89 6.95 5.71 26.01
CA TYR A 89 5.82 6.01 26.91
C TYR A 89 4.87 4.82 27.12
N LEU A 90 4.77 3.90 26.15
CA LEU A 90 3.83 2.79 26.18
C LEU A 90 4.50 1.45 26.49
N LYS A 91 3.75 0.58 27.19
CA LYS A 91 4.15 -0.83 27.37
C LYS A 91 4.19 -1.53 25.99
N PRO A 92 5.11 -2.48 25.75
CA PRO A 92 5.29 -3.11 24.44
C PRO A 92 4.01 -3.70 23.82
N THR A 93 3.12 -4.28 24.64
CA THR A 93 1.84 -4.82 24.16
C THR A 93 0.86 -3.73 23.72
N ARG A 94 0.80 -2.61 24.44
CA ARG A 94 -0.05 -1.45 24.08
C ARG A 94 0.50 -0.73 22.86
N HIS A 95 1.81 -0.66 22.74
CA HIS A 95 2.48 -0.10 21.57
C HIS A 95 2.17 -0.93 20.32
N TRP A 96 2.22 -2.26 20.41
CA TRP A 96 1.84 -3.14 19.32
C TRP A 96 0.37 -2.96 18.88
N LEU A 97 -0.55 -2.74 19.82
CA LEU A 97 -1.96 -2.49 19.48
C LEU A 97 -2.17 -1.24 18.61
N LEU A 98 -1.29 -0.24 18.69
CA LEU A 98 -1.33 0.92 17.79
C LEU A 98 -1.05 0.56 16.33
N THR A 99 -0.42 -0.59 16.06
CA THR A 99 -0.20 -1.06 14.68
C THR A 99 -1.48 -1.54 14.00
N LEU A 100 -2.53 -1.89 14.77
CA LEU A 100 -3.81 -2.35 14.23
C LEU A 100 -4.59 -1.26 13.50
N PRO A 101 -4.86 -0.08 14.08
CA PRO A 101 -5.54 1.00 13.36
C PRO A 101 -4.70 1.53 12.19
N ILE A 102 -3.36 1.51 12.27
CA ILE A 102 -2.48 1.80 11.12
C ILE A 102 -2.70 0.78 10.00
N LEU A 103 -2.71 -0.51 10.35
CA LEU A 103 -2.95 -1.59 9.40
C LEU A 103 -4.33 -1.46 8.74
N ILE A 104 -5.38 -1.30 9.55
CA ILE A 104 -6.76 -1.20 9.07
C ILE A 104 -6.95 0.06 8.23
N GLY A 105 -6.40 1.20 8.66
CA GLY A 105 -6.41 2.45 7.91
C GLY A 105 -5.80 2.26 6.52
N GLY A 106 -4.57 1.74 6.44
CA GLY A 106 -3.92 1.49 5.15
C GLY A 106 -4.65 0.47 4.26
N CYS A 107 -5.26 -0.57 4.86
CA CYS A 107 -6.13 -1.48 4.12
C CYS A 107 -7.32 -0.73 3.50
N LEU A 108 -8.04 0.04 4.31
CA LEU A 108 -9.25 0.75 3.89
C LEU A 108 -8.92 1.84 2.86
N THR A 109 -7.82 2.57 3.02
CA THR A 109 -7.30 3.51 2.02
C THR A 109 -7.14 2.80 0.67
N GLY A 110 -6.48 1.65 0.63
CA GLY A 110 -6.34 0.85 -0.58
C GLY A 110 -7.67 0.36 -1.16
N VAL A 111 -8.60 -0.08 -0.31
CA VAL A 111 -9.95 -0.52 -0.72
C VAL A 111 -10.71 0.61 -1.40
N PHE A 112 -10.89 1.76 -0.74
CA PHE A 112 -11.72 2.84 -1.25
C PHE A 112 -11.11 3.52 -2.48
N PHE A 113 -9.78 3.63 -2.53
CA PHE A 113 -9.10 4.09 -3.75
C PHE A 113 -9.37 3.14 -4.93
N THR A 114 -9.30 1.83 -4.68
CA THR A 114 -9.56 0.83 -5.72
C THR A 114 -11.01 0.80 -6.16
N ILE A 115 -11.96 1.11 -5.27
CA ILE A 115 -13.38 1.25 -5.60
C ILE A 115 -13.60 2.37 -6.63
N ILE A 116 -12.96 3.53 -6.44
CA ILE A 116 -13.06 4.64 -7.40
C ILE A 116 -12.53 4.18 -8.77
N ASN A 117 -11.38 3.50 -8.79
CA ASN A 117 -10.83 2.93 -10.01
C ASN A 117 -11.75 1.86 -10.63
N ALA A 118 -12.36 0.99 -9.81
CA ALA A 118 -13.30 -0.04 -10.27
C ALA A 118 -14.51 0.58 -10.96
N PHE A 119 -15.09 1.63 -10.38
CA PHE A 119 -16.17 2.41 -10.99
C PHE A 119 -15.75 3.06 -12.32
N MET A 120 -14.55 3.66 -12.38
CA MET A 120 -14.04 4.24 -13.62
C MET A 120 -13.86 3.20 -14.74
N ASN A 121 -13.54 1.96 -14.37
CA ASN A 121 -13.37 0.86 -15.31
C ASN A 121 -14.69 0.25 -15.77
N THR A 122 -15.64 0.08 -14.85
CA THR A 122 -16.95 -0.51 -15.13
C THR A 122 -18.01 0.44 -14.61
N PRO A 123 -18.35 1.51 -15.35
CA PRO A 123 -19.33 2.48 -14.88
C PRO A 123 -20.68 1.79 -14.66
N GLY A 124 -21.15 1.81 -13.42
CA GLY A 124 -22.41 1.20 -13.00
C GLY A 124 -22.99 1.99 -11.84
N GLY A 125 -24.27 2.35 -11.95
CA GLY A 125 -24.96 3.18 -10.97
C GLY A 125 -24.62 4.67 -11.04
N ILE A 126 -25.51 5.48 -10.44
CA ILE A 126 -25.40 6.95 -10.35
C ILE A 126 -25.34 7.36 -8.86
N THR A 127 -25.75 6.46 -7.97
CA THR A 127 -25.75 6.71 -6.54
C THR A 127 -24.41 6.29 -5.92
N PRO A 128 -23.96 6.97 -4.84
CA PRO A 128 -22.72 6.60 -4.17
C PRO A 128 -22.70 5.17 -3.62
N TRP A 129 -23.87 4.57 -3.38
CA TRP A 129 -23.95 3.19 -2.89
C TRP A 129 -23.66 2.15 -3.97
N GLU A 130 -24.18 2.37 -5.17
CA GLU A 130 -23.92 1.49 -6.32
C GLU A 130 -22.45 1.52 -6.73
N VAL A 131 -21.80 2.68 -6.58
CA VAL A 131 -20.36 2.83 -6.81
C VAL A 131 -19.53 1.99 -5.85
N LEU A 132 -19.93 1.94 -4.57
CA LEU A 132 -19.21 1.18 -3.54
C LEU A 132 -19.29 -0.33 -3.75
N PHE A 133 -20.42 -0.83 -4.26
CA PHE A 133 -20.66 -2.24 -4.51
C PHE A 133 -20.74 -2.57 -6.01
N ASN A 134 -19.80 -2.00 -6.78
CA ASN A 134 -19.67 -2.28 -8.20
C ASN A 134 -19.20 -3.72 -8.47
N ASP A 135 -19.61 -4.32 -9.59
CA ASP A 135 -19.23 -5.68 -10.00
C ASP A 135 -17.71 -5.90 -10.09
N ALA A 136 -16.95 -4.87 -10.49
CA ALA A 136 -15.50 -4.93 -10.58
C ALA A 136 -14.80 -4.84 -9.21
N MET A 137 -15.48 -4.32 -8.18
CA MET A 137 -14.88 -4.01 -6.89
C MET A 137 -14.23 -5.23 -6.23
N PRO A 138 -14.90 -6.39 -6.06
CA PRO A 138 -14.32 -7.49 -5.29
C PRO A 138 -13.04 -8.05 -5.91
N SER A 139 -13.01 -8.21 -7.25
CA SER A 139 -11.83 -8.72 -7.93
C SER A 139 -10.68 -7.72 -7.91
N MET A 140 -10.96 -6.43 -8.19
CA MET A 140 -9.92 -5.40 -8.20
C MET A 140 -9.35 -5.15 -6.81
N VAL A 141 -10.21 -5.02 -5.78
CA VAL A 141 -9.77 -4.80 -4.39
C VAL A 141 -8.92 -5.96 -3.90
N PHE A 142 -9.34 -7.21 -4.14
CA PHE A 142 -8.57 -8.38 -3.75
C PHE A 142 -7.19 -8.38 -4.41
N HIS A 143 -7.12 -8.11 -5.72
CA HIS A 143 -5.88 -8.09 -6.48
C HIS A 143 -4.93 -6.97 -6.08
N VAL A 144 -5.45 -5.76 -5.88
CA VAL A 144 -4.65 -4.59 -5.50
C VAL A 144 -4.09 -4.78 -4.08
N LEU A 145 -4.91 -5.24 -3.13
CA LEU A 145 -4.43 -5.50 -1.77
C LEU A 145 -3.38 -6.61 -1.74
N SER A 146 -3.61 -7.74 -2.41
CA SER A 146 -2.61 -8.82 -2.47
C SER A 146 -1.32 -8.38 -3.15
N SER A 147 -1.42 -7.63 -4.26
CA SER A 147 -0.27 -7.08 -4.98
C SER A 147 0.50 -6.07 -4.14
N THR A 148 -0.18 -5.26 -3.33
CA THR A 148 0.45 -4.24 -2.48
C THR A 148 1.25 -4.89 -1.34
N TYR A 149 0.69 -5.90 -0.68
CA TYR A 149 1.42 -6.65 0.34
C TYR A 149 2.58 -7.45 -0.24
N LEU A 150 2.40 -8.04 -1.42
CA LEU A 150 3.46 -8.71 -2.15
C LEU A 150 4.62 -7.76 -2.47
N SER A 151 4.29 -6.61 -3.06
CA SER A 151 5.27 -5.61 -3.52
C SER A 151 6.04 -5.00 -2.35
N SER A 152 5.34 -4.63 -1.27
CA SER A 152 5.99 -4.10 -0.06
C SER A 152 6.90 -5.12 0.63
N ALA A 153 6.50 -6.40 0.66
CA ALA A 153 7.32 -7.48 1.19
C ALA A 153 8.59 -7.70 0.36
N PHE A 154 8.48 -7.79 -0.96
CA PHE A 154 9.65 -7.97 -1.83
C PHE A 154 10.53 -6.72 -1.91
N LEU A 155 9.97 -5.52 -1.83
CA LEU A 155 10.74 -4.28 -1.76
C LEU A 155 11.64 -4.26 -0.52
N LEU A 156 11.08 -4.55 0.66
CA LEU A 156 11.86 -4.63 1.89
C LEU A 156 12.83 -5.83 1.88
N ALA A 157 12.46 -6.96 1.27
CA ALA A 157 13.37 -8.08 1.06
C ALA A 157 14.57 -7.66 0.19
N ALA A 158 14.34 -6.96 -0.92
CA ALA A 158 15.39 -6.49 -1.82
C ALA A 158 16.34 -5.51 -1.12
N ILE A 159 15.81 -4.54 -0.37
CA ILE A 159 16.62 -3.60 0.41
C ILE A 159 17.45 -4.34 1.47
N THR A 160 16.86 -5.27 2.21
CA THR A 160 17.57 -6.03 3.25
C THR A 160 18.61 -6.98 2.67
N ALA A 161 18.31 -7.66 1.56
CA ALA A 161 19.25 -8.52 0.83
C ALA A 161 20.42 -7.70 0.28
N TYR A 162 20.16 -6.54 -0.33
CA TYR A 162 21.21 -5.65 -0.82
C TYR A 162 22.17 -5.20 0.29
N LEU A 163 21.65 -4.88 1.48
CA LEU A 163 22.48 -4.50 2.62
C LEU A 163 23.33 -5.66 3.14
N ILE A 164 22.80 -6.89 3.14
CA ILE A 164 23.55 -8.09 3.50
C ILE A 164 24.69 -8.33 2.50
N LEU A 165 24.42 -8.20 1.19
CA LEU A 165 25.42 -8.34 0.12
C LEU A 165 26.52 -7.27 0.21
N ARG A 166 26.20 -6.07 0.70
CA ARG A 166 27.17 -5.00 1.00
C ARG A 166 27.95 -5.21 2.31
N GLY A 167 27.93 -6.42 2.87
CA GLY A 167 28.71 -6.79 4.05
C GLY A 167 28.08 -6.42 5.39
N LYS A 168 26.83 -5.93 5.43
CA LYS A 168 26.12 -5.69 6.71
C LYS A 168 25.57 -7.01 7.28
N ASN A 169 26.43 -7.82 7.88
CA ASN A 169 26.11 -9.16 8.36
C ASN A 169 25.55 -9.20 9.81
N HIS A 170 24.57 -8.34 10.11
CA HIS A 170 23.94 -8.30 11.44
C HIS A 170 22.68 -9.18 11.50
N THR A 171 22.43 -9.85 12.62
CA THR A 171 21.27 -10.74 12.85
C THR A 171 19.92 -10.07 12.53
N TYR A 172 19.86 -8.76 12.78
CA TYR A 172 18.77 -7.86 12.37
C TYR A 172 18.35 -8.02 10.91
N TYR A 173 19.30 -7.98 9.97
CA TYR A 173 18.99 -8.00 8.54
C TYR A 173 18.50 -9.38 8.10
N LYS A 174 19.07 -10.45 8.68
CA LYS A 174 18.62 -11.83 8.41
C LYS A 174 17.20 -12.08 8.93
N LYS A 175 16.87 -11.59 10.13
CA LYS A 175 15.52 -11.66 10.71
C LYS A 175 14.50 -10.88 9.89
N GLY A 176 14.87 -9.67 9.45
CA GLY A 176 14.05 -8.84 8.56
C GLY A 176 13.79 -9.50 7.21
N LEU A 177 14.85 -10.00 6.56
CA LEU A 177 14.75 -10.71 5.28
C LEU A 177 13.83 -11.92 5.40
N ARG A 178 13.94 -12.70 6.48
CA ARG A 178 13.07 -13.86 6.73
C ARG A 178 11.59 -13.48 6.82
N ILE A 179 11.23 -12.42 7.56
CA ILE A 179 9.83 -11.94 7.61
C ILE A 179 9.37 -11.55 6.21
N CYS A 180 10.18 -10.78 5.49
CA CYS A 180 9.81 -10.27 4.17
C CYS A 180 9.61 -11.39 3.15
N VAL A 181 10.53 -12.36 3.09
CA VAL A 181 10.45 -13.49 2.14
C VAL A 181 9.27 -14.40 2.46
N ILE A 182 9.05 -14.76 3.74
CA ILE A 182 7.91 -15.62 4.11
C ILE A 182 6.59 -14.93 3.75
N THR A 183 6.46 -13.65 4.09
CA THR A 183 5.26 -12.87 3.78
C THR A 183 5.09 -12.71 2.27
N GLY A 184 6.16 -12.42 1.54
CA GLY A 184 6.14 -12.28 0.09
C GLY A 184 5.76 -13.58 -0.63
N LEU A 185 6.28 -14.73 -0.20
CA LEU A 185 5.90 -16.03 -0.76
C LEU A 185 4.41 -16.34 -0.51
N PHE A 186 3.91 -16.08 0.70
CA PHE A 186 2.50 -16.26 1.02
C PHE A 186 1.60 -15.39 0.12
N PHE A 187 1.90 -14.10 -0.02
CA PHE A 187 1.14 -13.22 -0.88
C PHE A 187 1.37 -13.47 -2.37
N SER A 188 2.46 -14.10 -2.78
CA SER A 188 2.70 -14.46 -4.18
C SER A 188 1.68 -15.49 -4.68
N ILE A 189 1.38 -16.48 -3.84
CA ILE A 189 0.36 -17.51 -4.14
C ILE A 189 -1.02 -16.85 -4.21
N ILE A 190 -1.37 -16.03 -3.20
CA ILE A 190 -2.65 -15.30 -3.17
C ILE A 190 -2.79 -14.40 -4.38
N ASN A 191 -1.74 -13.67 -4.74
CA ASN A 191 -1.76 -12.75 -5.87
C ASN A 191 -1.89 -13.49 -7.20
N GLY A 192 -1.28 -14.67 -7.36
CA GLY A 192 -1.47 -15.52 -8.52
C GLY A 192 -2.92 -15.95 -8.71
N ILE A 193 -3.59 -16.39 -7.63
CA ILE A 193 -5.02 -16.74 -7.64
C ILE A 193 -5.87 -15.51 -7.96
N SER A 194 -5.57 -14.38 -7.32
CA SER A 194 -6.28 -13.12 -7.57
C SER A 194 -6.13 -12.64 -9.01
N GLY A 195 -4.93 -12.79 -9.59
CA GLY A 195 -4.67 -12.41 -10.98
C GLY A 195 -5.49 -13.23 -11.95
N ALA A 196 -5.60 -14.54 -11.74
CA ALA A 196 -6.44 -15.41 -12.55
C ALA A 196 -7.92 -14.97 -12.53
N LYS A 197 -8.45 -14.61 -11.35
CA LYS A 197 -9.82 -14.07 -11.23
C LYS A 197 -10.00 -12.72 -11.94
N SER A 198 -9.02 -11.84 -11.85
CA SER A 198 -9.06 -10.55 -12.55
C SER A 198 -9.03 -10.71 -14.06
N VAL A 199 -8.29 -11.69 -14.60
CA VAL A 199 -8.30 -12.00 -16.04
C VAL A 199 -9.67 -12.50 -16.48
N GLN A 200 -10.26 -13.44 -15.74
CA GLN A 200 -11.63 -13.92 -16.03
C GLN A 200 -12.67 -12.79 -16.02
N PHE A 201 -12.56 -11.86 -15.07
CA PHE A 201 -13.41 -10.68 -15.04
C PHE A 201 -13.21 -9.80 -16.30
N MET A 202 -11.96 -9.54 -16.69
CA MET A 202 -11.67 -8.75 -17.89
C MET A 202 -12.15 -9.43 -19.17
N GLU A 203 -12.08 -10.76 -19.28
CA GLU A 203 -12.62 -11.48 -20.45
C GLU A 203 -14.13 -11.25 -20.61
N GLN A 204 -14.86 -11.18 -19.50
CA GLN A 204 -16.32 -11.01 -19.51
C GLN A 204 -16.74 -9.55 -19.72
N PHE A 205 -16.11 -8.61 -19.03
CA PHE A 205 -16.56 -7.22 -18.98
C PHE A 205 -15.72 -6.26 -19.82
N GLN A 206 -14.49 -6.61 -20.19
CA GLN A 206 -13.52 -5.73 -20.87
C GLN A 206 -12.60 -6.46 -21.88
N PRO A 207 -13.12 -7.29 -22.80
CA PRO A 207 -12.29 -8.15 -23.67
C PRO A 207 -11.31 -7.35 -24.54
N GLY A 208 -11.69 -6.13 -24.94
CA GLY A 208 -10.83 -5.23 -25.73
C GLY A 208 -9.50 -4.86 -25.08
N LYS A 209 -9.41 -4.90 -23.74
CA LYS A 209 -8.14 -4.63 -23.02
C LYS A 209 -7.16 -5.78 -23.07
N LEU A 210 -7.65 -7.02 -23.18
CA LEU A 210 -6.82 -8.22 -23.25
C LEU A 210 -6.31 -8.50 -24.67
N SER A 211 -7.11 -8.12 -25.68
CA SER A 211 -6.78 -8.36 -27.09
C SER A 211 -5.74 -7.40 -27.66
N ASP A 212 -5.54 -6.22 -27.05
CA ASP A 212 -4.67 -5.19 -27.61
C ASP A 212 -3.34 -5.09 -26.85
N SER A 213 -2.30 -5.72 -27.41
CA SER A 213 -0.95 -5.74 -26.85
C SER A 213 -0.31 -4.34 -26.73
N SER A 214 -0.78 -3.38 -27.53
CA SER A 214 -0.28 -1.99 -27.49
C SER A 214 -0.73 -1.26 -26.21
N LEU A 215 -1.97 -1.51 -25.78
CA LEU A 215 -2.55 -1.00 -24.53
C LEU A 215 -1.85 -1.56 -23.28
N LEU A 216 -1.44 -2.84 -23.31
CA LEU A 216 -0.65 -3.45 -22.24
C LEU A 216 0.72 -2.79 -22.09
N MET A 217 1.43 -2.57 -23.20
CA MET A 217 2.73 -1.88 -23.19
C MET A 217 2.63 -0.42 -22.75
N GLN A 218 1.59 0.28 -23.20
CA GLN A 218 1.38 1.70 -22.86
C GLN A 218 0.97 1.88 -21.40
N THR A 219 0.14 1.00 -20.85
CA THR A 219 -0.20 0.97 -19.41
C THR A 219 1.05 0.71 -18.56
N PHE A 220 1.92 -0.20 -18.99
CA PHE A 220 3.20 -0.47 -18.32
C PHE A 220 4.15 0.74 -18.38
N TYR A 221 4.18 1.46 -19.51
CA TYR A 221 5.00 2.65 -19.71
C TYR A 221 4.55 3.84 -18.84
N TYR A 222 3.24 4.09 -18.72
CA TYR A 222 2.71 5.12 -17.82
C TYR A 222 2.92 4.79 -16.33
N PHE A 223 2.82 3.51 -15.96
CA PHE A 223 3.20 3.04 -14.62
C PHE A 223 4.68 3.30 -14.31
N MET A 224 5.57 3.06 -15.28
CA MET A 224 7.00 3.35 -15.18
C MET A 224 7.29 4.87 -15.07
N ILE A 225 6.54 5.75 -15.73
CA ILE A 225 6.73 7.21 -15.62
C ILE A 225 6.19 7.76 -14.29
N GLY A 226 5.07 7.24 -13.79
CA GLY A 226 4.55 7.55 -12.46
C GLY A 226 5.51 7.13 -11.33
N SER A 227 6.51 6.30 -11.64
CA SER A 227 7.45 5.75 -10.66
C SER A 227 8.56 6.69 -10.19
N GLY A 228 8.61 7.95 -10.67
CA GLY A 228 9.50 8.98 -10.11
C GLY A 228 9.35 9.14 -8.59
N ILE A 229 8.16 8.85 -8.05
CA ILE A 229 7.88 8.78 -6.61
C ILE A 229 8.61 7.62 -5.93
N TYR A 230 8.76 6.46 -6.58
CA TYR A 230 9.50 5.32 -6.04
C TYR A 230 10.99 5.59 -5.89
N ILE A 231 11.59 6.47 -6.71
CA ILE A 231 12.99 6.88 -6.56
C ILE A 231 13.18 7.72 -5.28
N ILE A 232 12.20 8.57 -4.95
CA ILE A 232 12.18 9.34 -3.70
C ILE A 232 11.95 8.42 -2.49
N ILE A 233 11.05 7.42 -2.62
CA ILE A 233 10.81 6.41 -1.59
C ILE A 233 12.05 5.53 -1.38
N LEU A 234 12.71 5.07 -2.45
CA LEU A 234 13.92 4.25 -2.40
C LEU A 234 15.10 5.02 -1.81
N SER A 235 15.28 6.30 -2.16
CA SER A 235 16.31 7.15 -1.58
C SER A 235 16.05 7.48 -0.11
N GLY A 236 14.79 7.74 0.27
CA GLY A 236 14.37 7.91 1.66
C GLY A 236 14.58 6.65 2.51
N LEU A 237 14.15 5.49 2.02
CA LEU A 237 14.38 4.19 2.67
C LEU A 237 15.87 3.89 2.80
N TYR A 238 16.68 4.14 1.76
CA TYR A 238 18.12 3.96 1.81
C TYR A 238 18.78 4.80 2.91
N LEU A 239 18.39 6.07 3.06
CA LEU A 239 18.92 6.95 4.11
C LEU A 239 18.58 6.44 5.52
N ILE A 240 17.41 5.86 5.73
CA ILE A 240 17.01 5.25 7.02
C ILE A 240 17.87 4.04 7.37
N PHE A 241 18.22 3.19 6.40
CA PHE A 241 19.10 2.04 6.64
C PHE A 241 20.59 2.39 6.64
N LYS A 242 20.97 3.58 6.17
CA LYS A 242 22.33 4.11 6.21
C LYS A 242 22.66 4.76 7.55
N ASN A 243 21.71 5.44 8.19
CA ASN A 243 22.00 6.20 9.41
C ASN A 243 22.21 5.28 10.62
N LYS A 244 23.45 5.29 11.13
CA LYS A 244 23.98 4.39 12.17
C LYS A 244 23.85 4.94 13.61
N LYS A 245 23.10 6.02 13.81
CA LYS A 245 22.86 6.57 15.16
C LYS A 245 21.59 6.01 15.75
#